data_AF-S8EET1-F1
#
_entry.id   AF-S8EET1-F1
#
_cell.length_a   1.000
_cell.length_b   1.000
_cell.length_c   1.000
_cell.angle_alpha   90.00
_cell.angle_beta   90.00
_cell.angle_gamma   90.00
#
_symmetry.space_group_name_H-M   'P 1'
#
loop_
_entity.id
_entity.type
_entity.pdbx_description
1 polymer ?
#
loop_
_entity_poly.entity_id
_entity_poly.type
_entity_poly.pdbx_seq_one_letter_code
_entity_poly.pdbx_strand_id
1 'polypeptide(L)'
;MLTFEDMKHTGCPKDKLYINNAPGNAYFQGRFLGCAAAKTPYCYIQDDDYLVQAGIIRSLRARLASSPEPHTIHLLPSHEHLSSATVGEDGHQRNAKHILRATQYLDSLARCGAASCEPGARAKPERMKLRYFSSADDQAPSRWIRAACGGAACVLETNIGILLDATIRTADRAEKMLTNEEQNLVILGTAGKQEYEDHPLSHAVDTRPDTAFRSFADARAGDVITLDFLGDISDANRWQAVEMVWLVDADTEKIMGASIFEFSVDNEDWRQALQRPVCEDVIVSAPGEHAAMEKPPQRECSVQVVLASEDVQQRARARYFRVRLLENVHMRWTVFEVWLRGSH
;
A
#
# COMPACT_ATOMS: atom_id res chain seq x y z
N MET A 1 10.03 -27.46 14.26
CA MET A 1 10.12 -27.83 12.84
C MET A 1 8.69 -27.97 12.34
N LEU A 2 8.29 -27.22 11.32
CA LEU A 2 6.93 -27.20 10.80
C LEU A 2 6.64 -28.47 10.01
N THR A 3 5.40 -28.94 10.11
CA THR A 3 4.85 -30.13 9.47
C THR A 3 3.55 -29.78 8.75
N PHE A 4 3.03 -30.71 7.94
CA PHE A 4 1.75 -30.50 7.27
C PHE A 4 0.59 -30.29 8.27
N GLU A 5 0.64 -30.98 9.42
CA GLU A 5 -0.40 -30.85 10.44
C GLU A 5 -0.53 -29.42 10.98
N ASP A 6 0.59 -28.68 11.04
CA ASP A 6 0.61 -27.28 11.47
C ASP A 6 -0.10 -26.35 10.47
N MET A 7 -0.24 -26.79 9.21
CA MET A 7 -0.80 -25.99 8.11
C MET A 7 -2.15 -26.50 7.60
N LYS A 8 -2.71 -27.58 8.18
CA LYS A 8 -3.93 -28.22 7.65
C LYS A 8 -5.15 -27.30 7.61
N HIS A 9 -5.22 -26.31 8.48
CA HIS A 9 -6.33 -25.35 8.58
C HIS A 9 -6.29 -24.25 7.52
N THR A 10 -5.18 -24.12 6.77
CA THR A 10 -5.06 -23.16 5.66
C THR A 10 -5.94 -23.52 4.46
N GLY A 11 -6.48 -24.74 4.42
CA GLY A 11 -7.21 -25.27 3.26
C GLY A 11 -6.32 -25.61 2.06
N CYS A 12 -4.99 -25.52 2.20
CA CYS A 12 -4.06 -25.89 1.15
C CYS A 12 -3.90 -27.43 1.07
N PRO A 13 -4.18 -28.06 -0.08
CA PRO A 13 -4.01 -29.50 -0.26
C PRO A 13 -2.57 -29.96 -0.05
N LYS A 14 -2.38 -31.16 0.53
CA LYS A 14 -1.06 -31.72 0.86
C LYS A 14 -0.13 -31.89 -0.35
N ASP A 15 -0.69 -32.11 -1.53
CA ASP A 15 0.03 -32.21 -2.80
C ASP A 15 0.49 -30.85 -3.35
N LYS A 16 -0.08 -29.75 -2.85
CA LYS A 16 0.27 -28.37 -3.24
C LYS A 16 1.11 -27.62 -2.21
N LEU A 17 1.22 -28.14 -0.99
CA LEU A 17 2.02 -27.56 0.09
C LEU A 17 3.36 -28.28 0.22
N TYR A 18 4.45 -27.54 0.01
CA TYR A 18 5.81 -28.03 0.24
C TYR A 18 6.45 -27.26 1.39
N ILE A 19 6.84 -27.96 2.46
CA ILE A 19 7.43 -27.35 3.66
C ILE A 19 8.93 -27.63 3.65
N ASN A 20 9.73 -26.57 3.54
CA ASN A 20 11.18 -26.64 3.63
C ASN A 20 11.64 -26.02 4.97
N ASN A 21 12.03 -26.85 5.92
CA ASN A 21 12.50 -26.40 7.23
C ASN A 21 14.00 -26.11 7.18
N ALA A 22 14.38 -24.86 7.47
CA ALA A 22 15.78 -24.51 7.65
C ALA A 22 16.38 -25.20 8.90
N PRO A 23 17.68 -25.56 8.89
CA PRO A 23 18.35 -26.19 10.04
C PRO A 23 18.51 -25.24 11.25
N GLY A 24 18.17 -23.96 11.10
CA GLY A 24 18.18 -22.93 12.13
C GLY A 24 17.50 -21.65 11.63
N ASN A 25 17.53 -20.58 12.44
CA ASN A 25 16.98 -19.28 12.02
C ASN A 25 17.82 -18.70 10.87
N ALA A 26 17.24 -18.66 9.66
CA ALA A 26 17.87 -18.14 8.46
C ALA A 26 17.54 -16.66 8.19
N TYR A 27 16.76 -16.00 9.07
CA TYR A 27 16.32 -14.61 8.92
C TYR A 27 15.81 -14.32 7.48
N PHE A 28 16.16 -13.17 6.92
CA PHE A 28 15.81 -12.79 5.54
C PHE A 28 16.32 -13.77 4.46
N GLN A 29 17.39 -14.54 4.73
CA GLN A 29 17.89 -15.51 3.74
C GLN A 29 16.92 -16.67 3.54
N GLY A 30 16.13 -17.02 4.56
CA GLY A 30 15.13 -18.10 4.48
C GLY A 30 14.14 -17.90 3.32
N ARG A 31 13.80 -16.64 3.03
CA ARG A 31 12.89 -16.25 1.95
C ARG A 31 13.43 -16.59 0.58
N PHE A 32 14.70 -16.26 0.31
CA PHE A 32 15.35 -16.54 -0.96
C PHE A 32 15.65 -18.03 -1.12
N LEU A 33 15.99 -18.73 -0.04
CA LEU A 33 16.19 -20.18 -0.06
C LEU A 33 14.88 -20.93 -0.32
N GLY A 34 13.78 -20.49 0.30
CA GLY A 34 12.44 -21.01 0.00
C GLY A 34 12.06 -20.78 -1.46
N CYS A 35 12.39 -19.60 -1.98
CA CYS A 35 12.15 -19.22 -3.37
C CYS A 35 12.95 -20.07 -4.36
N ALA A 36 14.25 -20.27 -4.10
CA ALA A 36 15.12 -21.11 -4.92
C ALA A 36 14.73 -22.60 -4.88
N ALA A 37 14.09 -23.04 -3.79
CA ALA A 37 13.56 -24.39 -3.65
C ALA A 37 12.16 -24.58 -4.26
N ALA A 38 11.49 -23.50 -4.69
CA ALA A 38 10.17 -23.58 -5.30
C ALA A 38 10.24 -24.25 -6.68
N LYS A 39 9.31 -25.18 -6.93
CA LYS A 39 9.21 -25.89 -8.23
C LYS A 39 8.37 -25.13 -9.25
N THR A 40 7.79 -24.01 -8.85
CA THR A 40 6.92 -23.19 -9.69
C THR A 40 7.74 -22.16 -10.47
N PRO A 41 7.29 -21.75 -11.67
CA PRO A 41 7.98 -20.71 -12.46
C PRO A 41 8.03 -19.34 -11.75
N TYR A 42 7.14 -19.13 -10.79
CA TYR A 42 7.04 -17.92 -9.99
C TYR A 42 7.15 -18.29 -8.52
N CYS A 43 7.74 -17.41 -7.75
CA CYS A 43 7.83 -17.52 -6.31
C CYS A 43 7.37 -16.19 -5.69
N TYR A 44 6.54 -16.31 -4.67
CA TYR A 44 6.09 -15.21 -3.86
C TYR A 44 6.75 -15.31 -2.50
N ILE A 45 7.31 -14.19 -2.04
CA ILE A 45 7.93 -14.09 -0.72
C ILE A 45 6.98 -13.28 0.14
N GLN A 46 6.56 -13.87 1.25
CA GLN A 46 5.74 -13.22 2.27
C GLN A 46 6.54 -13.20 3.57
N ASP A 47 6.51 -12.07 4.27
CA ASP A 47 7.05 -11.95 5.62
C ASP A 47 6.01 -12.36 6.68
N ASP A 48 6.44 -12.72 7.89
CA ASP A 48 5.54 -13.06 8.99
C ASP A 48 4.70 -11.87 9.49
N ASP A 49 5.09 -10.65 9.13
CA ASP A 49 4.44 -9.42 9.55
C ASP A 49 3.21 -9.03 8.68
N TYR A 50 2.98 -9.68 7.52
CA TYR A 50 1.86 -9.34 6.64
C TYR A 50 1.16 -10.57 6.04
N LEU A 51 -0.17 -10.63 6.16
CA LEU A 51 -1.00 -11.59 5.46
C LEU A 51 -1.37 -11.06 4.06
N VAL A 52 -0.78 -11.66 3.03
CA VAL A 52 -1.07 -11.28 1.64
C VAL A 52 -2.31 -12.03 1.18
N GLN A 53 -3.41 -11.31 1.01
CA GLN A 53 -4.69 -11.91 0.66
C GLN A 53 -4.62 -12.66 -0.67
N ALA A 54 -5.32 -13.79 -0.78
CA ALA A 54 -5.37 -14.58 -2.02
C ALA A 54 -5.90 -13.78 -3.22
N GLY A 55 -6.71 -12.72 -3.00
CA GLY A 55 -7.14 -11.79 -4.03
C GLY A 55 -5.99 -10.96 -4.62
N ILE A 56 -5.06 -10.50 -3.78
CA ILE A 56 -3.84 -9.80 -4.20
C ILE A 56 -2.97 -10.74 -5.01
N ILE A 57 -2.74 -11.97 -4.54
CA ILE A 57 -1.96 -12.98 -5.28
C ILE A 57 -2.61 -13.31 -6.63
N ARG A 58 -3.94 -13.44 -6.67
CA ARG A 58 -4.69 -13.68 -7.91
C ARG A 58 -4.63 -12.48 -8.86
N SER A 59 -4.67 -11.26 -8.36
CA SER A 59 -4.56 -10.02 -9.14
C SER A 59 -3.14 -9.82 -9.67
N LEU A 60 -2.13 -10.10 -8.85
CA LEU A 60 -0.73 -10.14 -9.26
C LEU A 60 -0.51 -11.20 -10.32
N ARG A 61 -1.08 -12.40 -10.13
CA ARG A 61 -1.03 -13.47 -11.12
C ARG A 61 -1.78 -13.11 -12.41
N ALA A 62 -2.95 -12.49 -12.31
CA ALA A 62 -3.72 -12.03 -13.47
C ALA A 62 -2.97 -10.94 -14.21
N ARG A 63 -2.32 -10.00 -13.49
CA ARG A 63 -1.43 -8.97 -14.02
C ARG A 63 -0.17 -9.54 -14.67
N LEU A 64 0.42 -10.56 -14.05
CA LEU A 64 1.54 -11.34 -14.60
C LEU A 64 1.13 -12.21 -15.80
N ALA A 65 -0.15 -12.55 -15.93
CA ALA A 65 -0.69 -13.35 -17.02
C ALA A 65 -1.27 -12.48 -18.16
N SER A 66 -1.73 -11.27 -17.86
CA SER A 66 -2.20 -10.27 -18.83
C SER A 66 -1.04 -9.52 -19.45
N SER A 67 0.10 -9.49 -18.76
CA SER A 67 1.37 -9.10 -19.34
C SER A 67 2.00 -10.34 -19.99
N PRO A 68 2.40 -10.28 -21.27
CA PRO A 68 3.27 -11.29 -21.84
C PRO A 68 4.68 -11.25 -21.21
N GLU A 69 4.95 -10.30 -20.31
CA GLU A 69 6.24 -9.97 -19.71
C GLU A 69 6.30 -10.23 -18.18
N PRO A 70 7.28 -11.00 -17.65
CA PRO A 70 7.49 -11.23 -16.23
C PRO A 70 8.20 -10.04 -15.60
N HIS A 71 7.58 -9.55 -14.54
CA HIS A 71 8.14 -8.55 -13.65
C HIS A 71 8.32 -9.17 -12.27
N THR A 72 9.41 -8.83 -11.58
CA THR A 72 9.50 -9.08 -10.15
C THR A 72 8.61 -8.06 -9.45
N ILE A 73 7.52 -8.52 -8.84
CA ILE A 73 6.67 -7.65 -8.05
C ILE A 73 7.15 -7.74 -6.61
N HIS A 74 7.96 -6.75 -6.21
CA HIS A 74 8.34 -6.55 -4.83
C HIS A 74 7.20 -5.85 -4.11
N LEU A 75 6.43 -6.61 -3.34
CA LEU A 75 5.54 -6.03 -2.34
C LEU A 75 6.40 -5.73 -1.11
N LEU A 76 6.96 -4.53 -1.07
CA LEU A 76 7.44 -3.94 0.16
C LEU A 76 6.33 -3.00 0.64
N PRO A 77 5.82 -3.15 1.86
CA PRO A 77 5.12 -2.06 2.51
C PRO A 77 6.05 -0.84 2.51
N SER A 78 5.55 0.32 2.08
CA SER A 78 6.30 1.58 2.09
C SER A 78 6.79 1.97 3.48
N HIS A 79 6.18 1.41 4.53
CA HIS A 79 6.64 1.55 5.90
C HIS A 79 7.70 0.54 6.31
N GLU A 80 7.88 -0.63 5.68
CA GLU A 80 8.92 -1.61 6.09
C GLU A 80 10.35 -1.23 5.69
N HIS A 81 10.53 -0.41 4.65
CA HIS A 81 11.86 0.15 4.36
C HIS A 81 12.27 1.18 5.43
N LEU A 82 11.29 1.97 5.88
CA LEU A 82 11.50 3.06 6.84
C LEU A 82 11.39 2.59 8.30
N SER A 83 10.62 1.54 8.57
CA SER A 83 10.51 0.83 9.87
C SER A 83 11.59 -0.24 10.04
N SER A 84 12.61 -0.26 9.17
CA SER A 84 13.86 -1.01 9.39
C SER A 84 14.62 -0.56 10.66
N ALA A 85 14.02 0.31 11.47
CA ALA A 85 14.22 0.50 12.91
C ALA A 85 13.99 -0.74 13.79
N THR A 86 14.03 -1.97 13.23
CA THR A 86 14.16 -3.19 14.02
C THR A 86 15.56 -3.29 14.61
N VAL A 87 15.67 -2.69 15.80
CA VAL A 87 16.76 -2.74 16.80
C VAL A 87 17.96 -1.82 16.52
N GLY A 88 17.75 -0.52 16.69
CA GLY A 88 18.81 0.49 16.83
C GLY A 88 19.74 0.64 15.61
N GLU A 89 20.82 1.39 15.80
CA GLU A 89 21.83 1.67 14.75
C GLU A 89 22.39 0.38 14.12
N ASP A 90 22.58 -0.66 14.93
CA ASP A 90 23.12 -1.96 14.50
C ASP A 90 22.16 -2.73 13.58
N GLY A 91 20.85 -2.68 13.87
CA GLY A 91 19.81 -3.26 13.02
C GLY A 91 19.74 -2.56 11.67
N HIS A 92 19.82 -1.23 11.68
CA HIS A 92 19.83 -0.41 10.47
C HIS A 92 21.04 -0.74 9.59
N GLN A 93 22.26 -0.77 10.15
CA GLN A 93 23.47 -1.12 9.41
C GLN A 93 23.41 -2.54 8.81
N ARG A 94 22.86 -3.51 9.56
CA ARG A 94 22.69 -4.89 9.05
C ARG A 94 21.71 -4.93 7.89
N ASN A 95 20.57 -4.25 8.01
CA ASN A 95 19.55 -4.18 6.95
C ASN A 95 20.10 -3.47 5.71
N ALA A 96 20.80 -2.35 5.87
CA ALA A 96 21.46 -1.62 4.78
C ALA A 96 22.44 -2.52 4.01
N LYS A 97 23.23 -3.35 4.72
CA LYS A 97 24.15 -4.31 4.08
C LYS A 97 23.41 -5.38 3.27
N HIS A 98 22.26 -5.85 3.73
CA HIS A 98 21.45 -6.84 3.01
C HIS A 98 20.79 -6.22 1.78
N ILE A 99 20.22 -5.02 1.91
CA ILE A 99 19.67 -4.25 0.81
C ILE A 99 20.76 -4.03 -0.25
N LEU A 100 21.93 -3.53 0.15
CA LEU A 100 23.04 -3.28 -0.77
C LEU A 100 23.46 -4.53 -1.56
N ARG A 101 23.51 -5.71 -0.91
CA ARG A 101 23.83 -6.96 -1.59
C ARG A 101 22.72 -7.40 -2.55
N ALA A 102 21.46 -7.28 -2.14
CA ALA A 102 20.32 -7.59 -2.99
C ALA A 102 20.29 -6.67 -4.22
N THR A 103 20.55 -5.37 -4.03
CA THR A 103 20.63 -4.38 -5.11
C THR A 103 21.79 -4.68 -6.06
N GLN A 104 22.98 -5.03 -5.55
CA GLN A 104 24.12 -5.42 -6.38
C GLN A 104 23.85 -6.68 -7.20
N TYR A 105 23.14 -7.65 -6.60
CA TYR A 105 22.73 -8.87 -7.29
C TYR A 105 21.73 -8.57 -8.41
N LEU A 106 20.72 -7.73 -8.15
CA LEU A 106 19.76 -7.27 -9.16
C LEU A 106 20.44 -6.51 -10.30
N ASP A 107 21.37 -5.61 -9.98
CA ASP A 107 22.16 -4.87 -10.97
C ASP A 107 23.02 -5.83 -11.82
N SER A 108 23.61 -6.86 -11.22
CA SER A 108 24.40 -7.88 -11.93
C SER A 108 23.53 -8.72 -12.87
N LEU A 109 22.32 -9.09 -12.43
CA LEU A 109 21.33 -9.76 -13.27
C LEU A 109 20.89 -8.88 -14.43
N ALA A 110 20.59 -7.60 -14.17
CA ALA A 110 20.13 -6.65 -15.18
C ALA A 110 21.22 -6.32 -16.22
N ARG A 111 22.48 -6.14 -15.78
CA ARG A 111 23.59 -5.76 -16.67
C ARG A 111 24.20 -6.94 -17.41
N CYS A 112 24.34 -8.07 -16.74
CA CYS A 112 25.18 -9.18 -17.20
C CYS A 112 24.42 -10.51 -17.31
N GLY A 113 23.17 -10.59 -16.84
CA GLY A 113 22.37 -11.82 -16.87
C GLY A 113 22.87 -12.91 -15.91
N ALA A 114 23.68 -12.54 -14.91
CA ALA A 114 24.32 -13.48 -13.99
C ALA A 114 24.41 -12.91 -12.58
N ALA A 115 24.68 -13.79 -11.61
CA ALA A 115 24.86 -13.43 -10.21
C ALA A 115 26.05 -12.48 -9.95
N SER A 116 27.00 -12.41 -10.89
CA SER A 116 28.18 -11.56 -10.84
C SER A 116 28.68 -11.25 -12.25
N CYS A 117 29.26 -10.06 -12.46
CA CYS A 117 29.81 -9.59 -13.73
C CYS A 117 31.33 -9.86 -13.88
N GLU A 118 31.87 -10.90 -13.27
CA GLU A 118 33.33 -11.11 -13.22
C GLU A 118 33.99 -11.29 -14.60
N PRO A 119 35.16 -10.64 -14.83
CA PRO A 119 35.91 -10.72 -16.08
C PRO A 119 36.55 -12.11 -16.22
N GLY A 120 35.81 -13.04 -16.82
CA GLY A 120 36.24 -14.42 -17.00
C GLY A 120 35.09 -15.40 -17.19
N ALA A 121 33.86 -15.01 -16.81
CA ALA A 121 32.65 -15.73 -17.19
C ALA A 121 32.54 -15.70 -18.74
N ARG A 122 32.79 -16.85 -19.37
CA ARG A 122 32.88 -16.99 -20.82
C ARG A 122 31.64 -16.40 -21.51
N ALA A 123 31.94 -15.54 -22.49
CA ALA A 123 31.10 -15.06 -23.58
C ALA A 123 29.67 -14.66 -23.22
N LYS A 124 29.47 -13.33 -23.12
CA LYS A 124 28.20 -12.61 -23.32
C LYS A 124 27.07 -13.53 -23.83
N PRO A 125 26.21 -14.08 -22.96
CA PRO A 125 24.87 -14.39 -23.44
C PRO A 125 24.35 -13.07 -24.03
N GLU A 126 24.02 -13.09 -25.32
CA GLU A 126 23.46 -11.99 -26.10
C GLU A 126 22.58 -11.12 -25.19
N ARG A 127 23.18 -10.04 -24.66
CA ARG A 127 22.72 -9.19 -23.54
C ARG A 127 21.43 -9.74 -22.96
N MET A 128 21.50 -10.79 -22.12
CA MET A 128 20.37 -11.70 -21.81
C MET A 128 19.09 -10.90 -21.94
N LYS A 129 18.42 -11.06 -23.10
CA LYS A 129 17.24 -10.26 -23.42
C LYS A 129 16.21 -10.76 -22.44
N LEU A 130 16.21 -10.22 -21.22
CA LEU A 130 15.09 -10.24 -20.31
C LEU A 130 13.98 -9.71 -21.21
N ARG A 131 13.14 -10.62 -21.70
CA ARG A 131 12.50 -10.55 -23.03
C ARG A 131 11.39 -9.50 -23.12
N TYR A 132 11.45 -8.53 -22.22
CA TYR A 132 10.34 -8.13 -21.40
C TYR A 132 10.53 -6.72 -20.85
N PHE A 133 11.15 -5.86 -21.67
CA PHE A 133 11.23 -4.43 -21.44
C PHE A 133 11.19 -3.71 -22.79
N SER A 134 10.20 -2.84 -22.94
CA SER A 134 10.22 -1.71 -23.86
C SER A 134 10.20 -0.43 -23.04
N SER A 135 11.22 0.42 -23.21
CA SER A 135 11.29 1.77 -22.63
C SER A 135 10.43 2.79 -23.40
N ALA A 136 9.47 2.33 -24.22
CA ALA A 136 8.77 3.18 -25.18
C ALA A 136 7.57 3.94 -24.62
N ASP A 137 7.15 3.69 -23.37
CA ASP A 137 6.17 4.52 -22.67
C ASP A 137 6.70 4.85 -21.27
N ASP A 138 7.75 5.68 -21.21
CA ASP A 138 8.16 6.40 -20.00
C ASP A 138 7.09 7.48 -19.67
N GLN A 139 5.83 7.09 -19.50
CA GLN A 139 4.95 7.89 -18.66
C GLN A 139 5.51 7.76 -17.25
N ALA A 140 5.99 8.88 -16.72
CA ALA A 140 6.54 8.97 -15.37
C ALA A 140 5.63 8.18 -14.42
N PRO A 141 6.19 7.30 -13.57
CA PRO A 141 5.42 6.40 -12.73
C PRO A 141 4.32 7.19 -12.04
N SER A 142 3.08 6.74 -12.24
CA SER A 142 1.90 7.42 -11.73
C SER A 142 2.10 7.69 -10.23
N ARG A 143 1.91 8.95 -9.80
CA ARG A 143 2.25 9.47 -8.45
C ARG A 143 1.41 8.84 -7.30
N TRP A 144 0.80 7.69 -7.52
CA TRP A 144 -0.07 6.99 -6.60
C TRP A 144 0.70 6.22 -5.54
N ILE A 145 0.31 6.44 -4.29
CA ILE A 145 0.79 5.74 -3.10
C ILE A 145 -0.38 4.89 -2.59
N ARG A 146 -0.06 3.75 -1.96
CA ARG A 146 -1.06 2.76 -1.54
C ARG A 146 -0.82 2.30 -0.12
N ALA A 147 -1.90 1.99 0.59
CA ALA A 147 -1.88 1.29 1.87
C ALA A 147 -2.98 0.22 1.89
N ALA A 148 -2.70 -0.94 2.49
CA ALA A 148 -3.71 -1.97 2.68
C ALA A 148 -4.58 -1.62 3.90
N CYS A 149 -5.88 -1.92 3.83
CA CYS A 149 -6.78 -1.71 4.96
C CYS A 149 -6.55 -2.74 6.08
N GLY A 150 -6.51 -2.27 7.32
CA GLY A 150 -6.63 -3.06 8.54
C GLY A 150 -8.05 -3.61 8.66
N GLY A 151 -8.17 -4.92 8.87
CA GLY A 151 -9.46 -5.56 9.15
C GLY A 151 -10.42 -5.72 7.95
N ALA A 152 -10.10 -5.18 6.77
CA ALA A 152 -10.95 -5.30 5.58
C ALA A 152 -10.14 -5.68 4.31
N ALA A 153 -10.82 -6.27 3.32
CA ALA A 153 -10.26 -6.54 2.01
C ALA A 153 -10.31 -5.29 1.12
N CYS A 154 -9.54 -4.26 1.45
CA CYS A 154 -9.41 -3.07 0.63
C CYS A 154 -8.00 -2.50 0.54
N VAL A 155 -7.81 -1.59 -0.42
CA VAL A 155 -6.60 -0.80 -0.63
C VAL A 155 -6.98 0.68 -0.68
N LEU A 156 -6.33 1.49 0.15
CA LEU A 156 -6.35 2.94 0.08
C LEU A 156 -5.32 3.40 -0.95
N GLU A 157 -5.70 4.24 -1.90
CA GLU A 157 -4.82 4.82 -2.91
C GLU A 157 -4.91 6.35 -2.86
N THR A 158 -3.79 7.06 -3.02
CA THR A 158 -3.78 8.53 -3.12
C THR A 158 -2.67 9.05 -4.02
N ASN A 159 -2.90 10.19 -4.67
CA ASN A 159 -1.86 10.95 -5.36
C ASN A 159 -1.25 12.08 -4.49
N ILE A 160 -1.76 12.26 -3.26
CA ILE A 160 -1.29 13.25 -2.30
C ILE A 160 0.18 12.95 -1.96
N GLY A 161 1.03 13.97 -2.01
CA GLY A 161 2.45 13.81 -1.72
C GLY A 161 2.69 13.45 -0.25
N ILE A 162 3.04 12.20 0.03
CA ILE A 162 3.53 11.75 1.35
C ILE A 162 4.98 12.17 1.63
N LEU A 163 5.66 12.72 0.63
CA LEU A 163 7.03 13.24 0.72
C LEU A 163 7.10 14.55 -0.04
N LEU A 164 8.03 15.42 0.37
CA LEU A 164 8.31 16.70 -0.30
C LEU A 164 8.63 16.48 -1.79
N ASP A 165 8.20 17.41 -2.65
CA ASP A 165 8.45 17.34 -4.11
C ASP A 165 9.95 17.30 -4.45
N ALA A 166 10.81 17.80 -3.56
CA ALA A 166 12.27 17.76 -3.70
C ALA A 166 12.88 16.36 -3.50
N THR A 167 12.13 15.40 -2.97
CA THR A 167 12.65 14.04 -2.73
C THR A 167 12.89 13.28 -4.03
N ILE A 168 14.03 12.58 -4.08
CA ILE A 168 14.44 11.75 -5.20
C ILE A 168 13.73 10.40 -5.08
N ARG A 169 12.82 10.13 -6.01
CA ARG A 169 11.96 8.93 -5.99
C ARG A 169 12.43 7.79 -6.89
N THR A 170 13.31 8.10 -7.84
CA THR A 170 13.79 7.13 -8.83
C THR A 170 15.30 6.98 -8.73
N ALA A 171 15.75 5.74 -8.87
CA ALA A 171 17.16 5.39 -8.99
C ALA A 171 17.34 4.65 -10.32
N ASP A 172 18.32 5.07 -11.12
CA ASP A 172 18.71 4.39 -12.36
C ASP A 172 19.56 3.13 -12.10
N ARG A 173 19.99 2.94 -10.84
CA ARG A 173 20.78 1.80 -10.37
C ARG A 173 20.35 1.46 -8.95
N ALA A 174 20.32 0.18 -8.63
CA ALA A 174 19.89 -0.27 -7.32
C ALA A 174 20.85 0.22 -6.21
N GLU A 175 22.14 0.40 -6.53
CA GLU A 175 23.16 0.98 -5.64
C GLU A 175 22.83 2.43 -5.22
N LYS A 176 22.14 3.21 -6.07
CA LYS A 176 21.79 4.60 -5.76
C LYS A 176 20.55 4.71 -4.87
N MET A 177 19.82 3.63 -4.64
CA MET A 177 18.61 3.67 -3.79
C MET A 177 18.94 4.11 -2.37
N LEU A 178 20.00 3.56 -1.78
CA LEU A 178 20.46 3.93 -0.43
C LEU A 178 20.98 5.38 -0.37
N THR A 179 21.75 5.80 -1.37
CA THR A 179 22.21 7.20 -1.44
C THR A 179 21.06 8.18 -1.65
N ASN A 180 20.06 7.83 -2.44
CA ASN A 180 18.84 8.63 -2.60
C ASN A 180 18.06 8.71 -1.28
N GLU A 181 18.02 7.64 -0.50
CA GLU A 181 17.38 7.62 0.82
C GLU A 181 18.14 8.51 1.81
N GLU A 182 19.47 8.42 1.88
CA GLU A 182 20.30 9.33 2.68
C GLU A 182 20.06 10.80 2.29
N GLN A 183 20.00 11.09 0.99
CA GLN A 183 19.70 12.44 0.50
C GLN A 183 18.27 12.88 0.85
N ASN A 184 17.28 11.99 0.73
CA ASN A 184 15.91 12.27 1.11
C ASN A 184 15.78 12.53 2.62
N LEU A 185 16.51 11.79 3.45
CA LEU A 185 16.56 12.03 4.89
C LEU A 185 17.15 13.39 5.23
N VAL A 186 18.20 13.82 4.51
CA VAL A 186 18.74 15.18 4.64
C VAL A 186 17.71 16.24 4.22
N ILE A 187 16.98 16.00 3.13
CA ILE A 187 15.93 16.91 2.64
C ILE A 187 14.75 17.01 3.63
N LEU A 188 14.32 15.89 4.20
CA LEU A 188 13.22 15.84 5.16
C LEU A 188 13.61 16.44 6.51
N GLY A 189 14.87 16.30 6.90
CA GLY A 189 15.32 16.61 8.26
C GLY A 189 14.69 15.69 9.30
N THR A 190 15.05 15.89 10.57
CA THR A 190 14.56 15.07 11.69
C THR A 190 13.05 15.21 11.89
N ALA A 191 12.52 16.44 11.79
CA ALA A 191 11.09 16.70 11.95
C ALA A 191 10.27 16.08 10.81
N GLY A 192 10.72 16.19 9.55
CA GLY A 192 10.02 15.59 8.43
C GLY A 192 10.07 14.06 8.47
N LYS A 193 11.19 13.47 8.89
CA LYS A 193 11.27 12.03 9.13
C LYS A 193 10.24 11.59 10.18
N GLN A 194 10.22 12.27 11.33
CA GLN A 194 9.29 11.95 12.42
C GLN A 194 7.83 12.09 11.96
N GLU A 195 7.50 13.15 11.24
CA GLU A 195 6.15 13.37 10.68
C GLU A 195 5.73 12.21 9.76
N TYR A 196 6.64 11.74 8.89
CA TYR A 196 6.36 10.61 8.01
C TYR A 196 6.14 9.30 8.79
N GLU A 197 6.93 9.06 9.83
CA GLU A 197 6.86 7.86 10.66
C GLU A 197 5.61 7.84 11.55
N ASP A 198 5.23 8.99 12.09
CA ASP A 198 4.06 9.13 12.97
C ASP A 198 2.74 9.23 12.19
N HIS A 199 2.79 9.67 10.94
CA HIS A 199 1.59 9.92 10.13
C HIS A 199 1.58 9.27 8.72
N PRO A 200 1.97 8.00 8.55
CA PRO A 200 1.93 7.30 7.28
C PRO A 200 0.50 7.13 6.75
N LEU A 201 0.37 6.93 5.43
CA LEU A 201 -0.91 6.70 4.77
C LEU A 201 -1.70 5.51 5.35
N SER A 202 -1.01 4.49 5.87
CA SER A 202 -1.65 3.32 6.47
C SER A 202 -2.47 3.66 7.71
N HIS A 203 -2.15 4.74 8.44
CA HIS A 203 -2.93 5.15 9.60
C HIS A 203 -4.35 5.59 9.23
N ALA A 204 -4.63 5.98 8.00
CA ALA A 204 -6.00 6.30 7.59
C ALA A 204 -6.93 5.07 7.49
N VAL A 205 -6.39 3.86 7.60
CA VAL A 205 -7.14 2.60 7.42
C VAL A 205 -6.62 1.50 8.35
N ASP A 206 -6.07 1.80 9.52
CA ASP A 206 -5.49 0.79 10.41
C ASP A 206 -6.46 0.31 11.51
N THR A 207 -7.68 0.85 11.54
CA THR A 207 -8.75 0.64 12.53
C THR A 207 -8.45 1.22 13.91
N ARG A 208 -7.53 2.19 13.98
CA ARG A 208 -7.11 2.87 15.20
C ARG A 208 -7.45 4.37 15.13
N PRO A 209 -8.50 4.84 15.80
CA PRO A 209 -8.90 6.24 15.73
C PRO A 209 -7.93 7.21 16.43
N ASP A 210 -6.91 6.71 17.13
CA ASP A 210 -5.84 7.49 17.76
C ASP A 210 -4.63 7.76 16.84
N THR A 211 -4.56 7.08 15.69
CA THR A 211 -3.53 7.33 14.67
C THR A 211 -4.15 8.15 13.52
N ALA A 212 -3.31 8.81 12.71
CA ALA A 212 -3.78 9.54 11.55
C ALA A 212 -2.73 9.59 10.46
N PHE A 213 -3.17 9.50 9.20
CA PHE A 213 -2.41 9.96 8.05
C PHE A 213 -2.39 11.49 8.05
N ARG A 214 -1.23 12.10 7.80
CA ARG A 214 -1.10 13.55 7.58
C ARG A 214 -0.25 13.83 6.34
N SER A 215 -0.76 14.69 5.47
CA SER A 215 -0.02 15.18 4.31
C SER A 215 1.05 16.21 4.70
N PHE A 216 2.16 16.25 3.95
CA PHE A 216 3.25 17.22 4.20
C PHE A 216 2.93 18.65 3.77
N ALA A 217 2.09 18.79 2.74
CA ALA A 217 1.78 20.06 2.11
C ALA A 217 0.28 20.34 2.18
N ASP A 218 -0.08 21.61 2.02
CA ASP A 218 -1.47 22.03 1.88
C ASP A 218 -2.15 21.29 0.72
N ALA A 219 -3.43 21.05 0.90
CA ALA A 219 -4.27 20.33 -0.04
C ALA A 219 -4.42 21.10 -1.35
N ARG A 220 -4.30 20.39 -2.47
CA ARG A 220 -4.28 20.96 -3.82
C ARG A 220 -5.43 20.43 -4.66
N ALA A 221 -5.92 21.28 -5.56
CA ALA A 221 -6.89 20.87 -6.56
C ALA A 221 -6.38 19.64 -7.32
N GLY A 222 -7.20 18.60 -7.40
CA GLY A 222 -6.83 17.31 -7.99
C GLY A 222 -6.21 16.31 -7.02
N ASP A 223 -6.06 16.63 -5.73
CA ASP A 223 -5.81 15.64 -4.69
C ASP A 223 -6.95 14.61 -4.68
N VAL A 224 -6.59 13.33 -4.60
CA VAL A 224 -7.52 12.20 -4.61
C VAL A 224 -7.15 11.22 -3.51
N ILE A 225 -8.15 10.73 -2.79
CA ILE A 225 -8.05 9.55 -1.93
C ILE A 225 -9.14 8.56 -2.36
N THR A 226 -8.75 7.33 -2.71
CA THR A 226 -9.61 6.27 -3.23
C THR A 226 -9.53 5.04 -2.33
N LEU A 227 -10.67 4.44 -2.00
CA LEU A 227 -10.79 3.09 -1.45
C LEU A 227 -11.19 2.12 -2.56
N ASP A 228 -10.34 1.12 -2.82
CA ASP A 228 -10.61 -0.04 -3.69
C ASP A 228 -10.93 -1.27 -2.81
N PHE A 229 -12.16 -1.77 -2.88
CA PHE A 229 -12.60 -2.97 -2.14
C PHE A 229 -12.21 -4.31 -2.79
N LEU A 230 -11.37 -4.28 -3.82
CA LEU A 230 -10.83 -5.42 -4.56
C LEU A 230 -11.89 -6.33 -5.23
N GLY A 231 -13.17 -6.01 -5.06
CA GLY A 231 -14.34 -6.72 -5.55
C GLY A 231 -15.60 -5.85 -5.42
N ASP A 232 -16.72 -6.32 -5.97
CA ASP A 232 -18.00 -5.63 -5.87
C ASP A 232 -18.53 -5.77 -4.43
N ILE A 233 -18.89 -4.65 -3.79
CA ILE A 233 -19.40 -4.67 -2.41
C ILE A 233 -20.65 -5.53 -2.22
N SER A 234 -21.43 -5.77 -3.29
CA SER A 234 -22.65 -6.57 -3.26
C SER A 234 -22.39 -8.08 -3.15
N ASP A 235 -21.15 -8.52 -3.38
CA ASP A 235 -20.72 -9.90 -3.21
C ASP A 235 -20.60 -10.25 -1.73
N ALA A 236 -20.15 -9.30 -0.91
CA ALA A 236 -19.96 -9.48 0.53
C ALA A 236 -21.14 -8.97 1.36
N ASN A 237 -21.88 -7.97 0.87
CA ASN A 237 -22.88 -7.25 1.66
C ASN A 237 -24.26 -7.16 0.96
N ARG A 238 -25.31 -7.02 1.77
CA ARG A 238 -26.70 -6.78 1.32
C ARG A 238 -27.13 -5.35 1.61
N TRP A 239 -26.28 -4.39 1.26
CA TRP A 239 -26.55 -2.97 1.49
C TRP A 239 -27.44 -2.38 0.40
N GLN A 240 -28.45 -1.63 0.82
CA GLN A 240 -29.31 -0.83 -0.05
C GLN A 240 -28.70 0.54 -0.32
N ALA A 241 -28.00 1.11 0.66
CA ALA A 241 -27.24 2.33 0.49
C ALA A 241 -25.84 2.15 1.08
N VAL A 242 -24.88 2.91 0.55
CA VAL A 242 -23.49 2.91 0.98
C VAL A 242 -23.09 4.33 1.34
N GLU A 243 -22.51 4.48 2.50
CA GLU A 243 -21.90 5.71 2.97
C GLU A 243 -20.39 5.52 3.06
N MET A 244 -19.65 6.50 2.54
CA MET A 244 -18.24 6.65 2.80
C MET A 244 -18.08 7.52 4.04
N VAL A 245 -17.41 6.99 5.06
CA VAL A 245 -17.28 7.63 6.37
C VAL A 245 -15.82 7.94 6.63
N TRP A 246 -15.58 9.11 7.21
CA TRP A 246 -14.28 9.70 7.45
C TRP A 246 -14.22 10.19 8.88
N LEU A 247 -13.17 9.81 9.62
CA LEU A 247 -12.82 10.40 10.90
C LEU A 247 -11.67 11.39 10.65
N VAL A 248 -11.93 12.68 10.88
CA VAL A 248 -11.07 13.77 10.43
C VAL A 248 -10.95 14.88 11.49
N ASP A 249 -9.99 15.79 11.30
CA ASP A 249 -9.95 17.05 12.05
C ASP A 249 -10.81 18.15 11.40
N ALA A 250 -10.96 19.28 12.10
CA ALA A 250 -11.77 20.41 11.63
C ALA A 250 -11.21 21.10 10.37
N ASP A 251 -9.92 20.94 10.06
CA ASP A 251 -9.34 21.50 8.86
C ASP A 251 -9.62 20.61 7.65
N THR A 252 -9.52 19.29 7.82
CA THR A 252 -9.86 18.30 6.79
C THR A 252 -11.35 18.28 6.48
N GLU A 253 -12.23 18.56 7.45
CA GLU A 253 -13.65 18.81 7.18
C GLU A 253 -13.85 19.93 6.13
N LYS A 254 -13.09 21.04 6.22
CA LYS A 254 -13.19 22.14 5.25
C LYS A 254 -12.69 21.70 3.88
N ILE A 255 -11.64 20.87 3.84
CA ILE A 255 -11.15 20.25 2.59
C ILE A 255 -12.24 19.36 1.98
N MET A 256 -12.93 18.55 2.78
CA MET A 256 -14.06 17.72 2.33
C MET A 256 -15.23 18.56 1.80
N GLY A 257 -15.50 19.72 2.42
CA GLY A 257 -16.52 20.67 1.94
C GLY A 257 -16.23 21.26 0.56
N ALA A 258 -14.95 21.31 0.16
CA ALA A 258 -14.46 21.73 -1.16
C ALA A 258 -14.24 20.57 -2.15
N SER A 259 -14.60 19.34 -1.75
CA SER A 259 -14.38 18.13 -2.53
C SER A 259 -15.66 17.59 -3.15
N ILE A 260 -15.51 16.71 -4.13
CA ILE A 260 -16.57 15.84 -4.61
C ILE A 260 -16.29 14.40 -4.23
N PHE A 261 -17.36 13.62 -4.11
CA PHE A 261 -17.29 12.21 -3.81
C PHE A 261 -17.83 11.43 -5.00
N GLU A 262 -17.12 10.38 -5.39
CA GLU A 262 -17.40 9.62 -6.59
C GLU A 262 -17.28 8.11 -6.31
N PHE A 263 -17.99 7.29 -7.07
CA PHE A 263 -17.89 5.83 -7.02
C PHE A 263 -17.85 5.23 -8.42
N SER A 264 -17.25 4.04 -8.52
CA SER A 264 -17.11 3.31 -9.79
C SER A 264 -17.09 1.80 -9.56
N VAL A 265 -17.46 1.03 -10.59
CA VAL A 265 -17.35 -0.44 -10.61
C VAL A 265 -16.03 -0.89 -11.26
N ASP A 266 -15.50 -0.11 -12.20
CA ASP A 266 -14.40 -0.46 -13.10
C ASP A 266 -13.18 0.46 -13.01
N ASN A 267 -13.25 1.54 -12.23
CA ASN A 267 -12.23 2.60 -12.11
C ASN A 267 -12.17 3.54 -13.32
N GLU A 268 -13.06 3.39 -14.30
CA GLU A 268 -13.10 4.16 -15.55
C GLU A 268 -14.33 5.08 -15.56
N ASP A 269 -15.50 4.50 -15.32
CA ASP A 269 -16.77 5.22 -15.29
C ASP A 269 -17.12 5.64 -13.86
N TRP A 270 -16.96 6.94 -13.59
CA TRP A 270 -17.18 7.53 -12.27
C TRP A 270 -18.54 8.22 -12.18
N ARG A 271 -19.27 7.91 -11.11
CA ARG A 271 -20.54 8.56 -10.77
C ARG A 271 -20.35 9.41 -9.53
N GLN A 272 -20.81 10.65 -9.58
CA GLN A 272 -20.72 11.57 -8.45
C GLN A 272 -21.85 11.33 -7.44
N ALA A 273 -21.53 11.36 -6.16
CA ALA A 273 -22.50 11.41 -5.07
C ALA A 273 -23.29 12.73 -5.14
N LEU A 274 -24.61 12.65 -4.95
CA LEU A 274 -25.48 13.84 -5.00
C LEU A 274 -25.45 14.65 -3.69
N GLN A 275 -25.07 14.01 -2.59
CA GLN A 275 -25.09 14.60 -1.27
C GLN A 275 -23.73 15.20 -0.91
N ARG A 276 -23.77 16.28 -0.13
CA ARG A 276 -22.58 16.83 0.53
C ARG A 276 -22.26 16.00 1.78
N PRO A 277 -20.99 15.99 2.23
CA PRO A 277 -20.65 15.34 3.48
C PRO A 277 -21.40 16.00 4.65
N VAL A 278 -21.91 15.18 5.56
CA VAL A 278 -22.51 15.59 6.82
C VAL A 278 -21.52 15.24 7.93
N CYS A 279 -21.15 16.22 8.74
CA CYS A 279 -20.12 16.06 9.78
C CYS A 279 -20.70 16.28 11.18
N GLU A 280 -20.34 15.40 12.10
CA GLU A 280 -20.76 15.44 13.51
C GLU A 280 -19.54 15.33 14.42
N ASP A 281 -19.56 16.05 15.55
CA ASP A 281 -18.53 15.94 16.57
C ASP A 281 -18.63 14.56 17.25
N VAL A 282 -17.52 13.83 17.33
CA VAL A 282 -17.48 12.48 17.92
C VAL A 282 -16.49 12.41 19.08
N ILE A 283 -16.95 11.81 20.18
CA ILE A 283 -16.11 11.54 21.35
C ILE A 283 -15.58 10.12 21.21
N VAL A 284 -14.37 9.99 20.66
CA VAL A 284 -13.73 8.68 20.54
C VAL A 284 -13.02 8.33 21.85
N SER A 285 -13.67 7.49 22.65
CA SER A 285 -13.10 6.98 23.90
C SER A 285 -12.24 5.75 23.60
N ALA A 286 -10.91 5.90 23.64
CA ALA A 286 -10.01 4.75 23.55
C ALA A 286 -10.15 3.88 24.83
N PRO A 287 -10.40 2.57 24.72
CA PRO A 287 -10.51 1.71 25.88
C PRO A 287 -9.15 1.61 26.59
N GLY A 288 -9.05 2.20 27.78
CA GLY A 288 -7.91 2.03 28.69
C GLY A 288 -6.98 3.23 28.86
N GLU A 289 -7.24 4.38 28.20
CA GLU A 289 -6.45 5.59 28.46
C GLU A 289 -6.96 6.36 29.68
N HIS A 290 -6.18 6.30 30.75
CA HIS A 290 -6.32 7.21 31.88
C HIS A 290 -5.96 8.63 31.43
N ALA A 291 -6.94 9.52 31.52
CA ALA A 291 -6.94 10.94 31.18
C ALA A 291 -5.60 11.65 31.48
N ALA A 292 -4.89 12.12 30.44
CA ALA A 292 -3.82 13.11 30.61
C ALA A 292 -3.47 13.96 29.37
N MET A 293 -3.88 13.62 28.15
CA MET A 293 -3.70 14.50 26.99
C MET A 293 -5.03 14.76 26.31
N GLU A 294 -5.40 16.04 26.20
CA GLU A 294 -6.52 16.48 25.37
C GLU A 294 -6.24 16.06 23.93
N LYS A 295 -6.91 14.99 23.48
CA LYS A 295 -6.88 14.60 22.07
C LYS A 295 -7.51 15.73 21.25
N PRO A 296 -6.98 16.02 20.04
CA PRO A 296 -7.62 16.98 19.16
C PRO A 296 -9.07 16.55 18.90
N PRO A 297 -10.02 17.50 18.83
CA PRO A 297 -11.41 17.18 18.53
C PRO A 297 -11.50 16.50 17.16
N GLN A 298 -12.14 15.34 17.11
CA GLN A 298 -12.36 14.56 15.89
C GLN A 298 -13.81 14.72 15.43
N ARG A 299 -13.99 14.68 14.11
CA ARG A 299 -15.29 14.77 13.46
C ARG A 299 -15.52 13.57 12.57
N GLU A 300 -16.69 12.97 12.68
CA GLU A 300 -17.14 11.95 11.75
C GLU A 300 -17.89 12.63 10.62
N CYS A 301 -17.34 12.58 9.42
CA CYS A 301 -17.97 13.07 8.20
C CYS A 301 -18.42 11.89 7.35
N SER A 302 -19.71 11.84 6.99
CA SER A 302 -20.27 10.78 6.15
C SER A 302 -20.90 11.34 4.88
N VAL A 303 -20.82 10.58 3.79
CA VAL A 303 -21.46 10.93 2.52
C VAL A 303 -22.06 9.68 1.89
N GLN A 304 -23.33 9.73 1.55
CA GLN A 304 -24.00 8.67 0.83
C GLN A 304 -23.53 8.68 -0.63
N VAL A 305 -22.79 7.64 -1.01
CA VAL A 305 -22.15 7.52 -2.33
C VAL A 305 -22.95 6.66 -3.27
N VAL A 306 -23.64 5.62 -2.78
CA VAL A 306 -24.42 4.71 -3.63
C VAL A 306 -25.81 4.50 -3.04
N LEU A 307 -26.81 4.56 -3.90
CA LEU A 307 -28.18 4.13 -3.64
C LEU A 307 -28.52 2.99 -4.59
N ALA A 308 -29.12 1.92 -4.06
CA ALA A 308 -29.75 0.89 -4.85
C ALA A 308 -30.79 1.52 -5.78
N SER A 309 -30.90 0.97 -7.00
CA SER A 309 -31.99 1.32 -7.91
C SER A 309 -33.34 1.03 -7.22
N GLU A 310 -34.39 1.80 -7.55
CA GLU A 310 -35.75 1.61 -7.00
C GLU A 310 -36.35 0.22 -7.29
N ASP A 311 -35.72 -0.54 -8.18
CA ASP A 311 -36.06 -1.92 -8.43
C ASP A 311 -35.71 -2.78 -7.19
N VAL A 312 -36.74 -3.22 -6.47
CA VAL A 312 -36.77 -3.75 -5.08
C VAL A 312 -35.81 -4.92 -4.81
N GLN A 313 -35.11 -5.45 -5.81
CA GLN A 313 -34.10 -6.49 -5.67
C GLN A 313 -32.65 -6.07 -5.99
N GLN A 314 -32.42 -4.83 -6.42
CA GLN A 314 -31.08 -4.38 -6.79
C GLN A 314 -30.30 -3.97 -5.54
N ARG A 315 -29.11 -4.56 -5.37
CA ARG A 315 -28.16 -4.18 -4.31
C ARG A 315 -27.32 -3.00 -4.77
N ALA A 316 -26.79 -2.22 -3.83
CA ALA A 316 -25.78 -1.23 -4.14
C ALA A 316 -24.55 -1.94 -4.74
N ARG A 317 -24.11 -1.51 -5.93
CA ARG A 317 -22.95 -2.08 -6.65
C ARG A 317 -21.90 -1.02 -6.88
N ALA A 318 -20.70 -1.26 -6.36
CA ALA A 318 -19.52 -0.43 -6.55
C ALA A 318 -18.29 -1.19 -6.05
N ARG A 319 -17.10 -0.77 -6.49
CA ARG A 319 -15.81 -1.30 -6.03
C ARG A 319 -14.90 -0.19 -5.55
N TYR A 320 -14.90 0.92 -6.28
CA TYR A 320 -14.06 2.07 -6.03
C TYR A 320 -14.89 3.22 -5.47
N PHE A 321 -14.37 3.88 -4.45
CA PHE A 321 -14.98 5.03 -3.81
C PHE A 321 -13.89 6.07 -3.59
N ARG A 322 -14.08 7.31 -4.05
CA ARG A 322 -13.05 8.33 -3.91
C ARG A 322 -13.60 9.68 -3.49
N VAL A 323 -12.76 10.44 -2.82
CA VAL A 323 -12.89 11.89 -2.69
C VAL A 323 -11.88 12.56 -3.61
N ARG A 324 -12.30 13.63 -4.28
CA ARG A 324 -11.45 14.45 -5.14
C ARG A 324 -11.63 15.92 -4.81
N LEU A 325 -10.54 16.59 -4.46
CA LEU A 325 -10.53 18.00 -4.14
C LEU A 325 -10.62 18.86 -5.42
N LEU A 326 -11.53 19.83 -5.44
CA LEU A 326 -11.77 20.67 -6.63
C LEU A 326 -10.92 21.94 -6.66
N GLU A 327 -10.50 22.45 -5.50
CA GLU A 327 -9.79 23.71 -5.36
C GLU A 327 -8.66 23.61 -4.33
N ASN A 328 -7.69 24.52 -4.39
CA ASN A 328 -6.62 24.53 -3.39
C ASN A 328 -7.17 25.01 -2.04
N VAL A 329 -6.78 24.35 -0.97
CA VAL A 329 -7.16 24.70 0.40
C VAL A 329 -5.88 24.81 1.22
N HIS A 330 -5.67 25.93 1.92
CA HIS A 330 -4.47 26.20 2.74
C HIS A 330 -4.47 25.45 4.07
N MET A 331 -4.71 24.14 4.00
CA MET A 331 -4.83 23.20 5.10
C MET A 331 -4.29 21.85 4.65
N ARG A 332 -3.73 21.07 5.57
CA ARG A 332 -3.23 19.72 5.28
C ARG A 332 -4.35 18.72 5.44
N TRP A 333 -4.32 17.65 4.66
CA TRP A 333 -5.09 16.44 4.94
C TRP A 333 -4.60 15.82 6.26
N THR A 334 -5.54 15.58 7.18
CA THR A 334 -5.40 14.75 8.38
C THR A 334 -6.57 13.77 8.42
N VAL A 335 -6.30 12.49 8.16
CA VAL A 335 -7.32 11.43 8.12
C VAL A 335 -6.99 10.41 9.19
N PHE A 336 -7.83 10.33 10.23
CA PHE A 336 -7.72 9.33 11.28
C PHE A 336 -8.19 7.98 10.78
N GLU A 337 -9.36 7.93 10.15
CA GLU A 337 -9.91 6.69 9.59
C GLU A 337 -10.77 6.98 8.37
N VAL A 338 -10.82 6.04 7.43
CA VAL A 338 -11.77 6.03 6.32
C VAL A 338 -12.31 4.64 6.05
N TRP A 339 -13.63 4.50 6.01
CA TRP A 339 -14.29 3.21 5.80
C TRP A 339 -15.62 3.36 5.08
N LEU A 340 -16.24 2.22 4.75
CA LEU A 340 -17.60 2.17 4.24
C LEU A 340 -18.54 1.56 5.29
N ARG A 341 -19.75 2.10 5.36
CA ARG A 341 -20.87 1.44 6.04
C ARG A 341 -22.07 1.42 5.10
N GLY A 342 -22.99 0.48 5.32
CA GLY A 342 -24.22 0.44 4.54
C GLY A 342 -25.45 0.24 5.40
N SER A 343 -26.58 0.67 4.85
CA SER A 343 -27.91 0.48 5.44
C SER A 343 -28.63 -0.68 4.75
N HIS A 344 -29.51 -1.35 5.49
CA HIS A 344 -30.25 -2.53 5.06
C HIS A 344 -31.67 -2.23 4.59
#